data_AF-A0A5B7C4L5-F1
#
_entry.id   AF-A0A5B7C4L5-F1
#
_cell.length_a   1.000
_cell.length_b   1.000
_cell.length_c   1.000
_cell.angle_alpha   90.00
_cell.angle_beta   90.00
_cell.angle_gamma   90.00
#
_symmetry.space_group_name_H-M   'P 1'
#
loop_
_entity.id
_entity.type
_entity.pdbx_description
1 polymer ?
#
loop_
_entity_poly.entity_id
_entity_poly.type
_entity_poly.pdbx_seq_one_letter_code
_entity_poly.pdbx_strand_id
1 'polypeptide(L)'
;MQIPCFAFEKFPGSEPILTTQMKSVGESMAVGRTFQESFQKAVRSLECDYSGWGCARVKELDWDWDQLKYSLRVPSPDRIHAIYAAMKRGMKVDDIHELSYVDKWFLIELKELEDVEQYLLARSLFHLTNDDFYEVKRR
;
A
#
# COMPACT_ATOMS: atom_id res chain seq x y z
N MET A 1 -12.64 6.17 -2.42
CA MET A 1 -11.87 5.00 -1.98
C MET A 1 -12.23 4.68 -0.55
N GLN A 2 -12.41 3.41 -0.23
CA GLN A 2 -12.73 2.93 1.12
C GLN A 2 -11.74 1.84 1.49
N ILE A 3 -11.19 1.89 2.71
CA ILE A 3 -10.23 0.91 3.21
C ILE A 3 -10.71 0.41 4.58
N PRO A 4 -10.87 -0.91 4.77
CA PRO A 4 -11.27 -1.47 6.06
C PRO A 4 -10.18 -1.28 7.12
N CYS A 5 -10.59 -1.01 8.34
CA CYS A 5 -9.72 -0.96 9.52
C CYS A 5 -9.88 -2.24 10.35
N PHE A 6 -8.77 -2.75 10.88
CA PHE A 6 -8.70 -3.99 11.64
C PHE A 6 -8.02 -3.74 12.99
N ALA A 7 -8.40 -4.53 14.01
CA ALA A 7 -7.85 -4.41 15.37
C ALA A 7 -7.48 -5.79 15.93
N PHE A 8 -6.73 -6.59 15.17
CA PHE A 8 -6.36 -7.96 15.55
C PHE A 8 -5.53 -8.03 16.84
N GLU A 9 -4.79 -6.98 17.16
CA GLU A 9 -4.01 -6.84 18.40
C GLU A 9 -4.87 -6.91 19.67
N LYS A 10 -6.18 -6.64 19.55
CA LYS A 10 -7.14 -6.76 20.66
C LYS A 10 -7.72 -8.17 20.83
N PHE A 11 -7.43 -9.09 19.89
CA PHE A 11 -8.00 -10.45 19.85
C PHE A 11 -6.90 -11.52 19.78
N PRO A 12 -6.16 -11.76 20.89
CA PRO A 12 -5.12 -12.78 20.93
C PRO A 12 -5.70 -14.17 20.61
N GLY A 13 -5.15 -14.83 19.58
CA GLY A 13 -5.63 -16.11 19.06
C GLY A 13 -6.41 -16.03 17.75
N SER A 14 -6.75 -14.82 17.29
CA SER A 14 -7.36 -14.62 15.97
C SER A 14 -6.29 -14.51 14.89
N GLU A 15 -6.42 -15.31 13.82
CA GLU A 15 -5.53 -15.21 12.66
C GLU A 15 -5.93 -14.05 11.74
N PRO A 16 -4.98 -13.19 11.32
CA PRO A 16 -5.22 -12.03 10.45
C PRO A 16 -5.37 -12.41 8.97
N ILE A 17 -6.03 -13.54 8.70
CA ILE A 17 -6.36 -13.99 7.35
C ILE A 17 -7.77 -13.52 7.01
N LEU A 18 -7.92 -12.82 5.89
CA LEU A 18 -9.19 -12.33 5.39
C LEU A 18 -9.86 -13.41 4.54
N THR A 19 -11.09 -13.75 4.90
CA THR A 19 -11.91 -14.73 4.21
C THR A 19 -13.22 -14.07 3.78
N THR A 20 -14.21 -14.86 3.35
CA THR A 20 -15.54 -14.36 3.03
C THR A 20 -16.29 -13.78 4.25
N GLN A 21 -15.85 -14.10 5.47
CA GLN A 21 -16.40 -13.54 6.70
C GLN A 21 -15.72 -12.22 7.05
N MET A 22 -16.52 -11.19 7.32
CA MET A 22 -16.03 -9.87 7.73
C MET A 22 -15.33 -9.92 9.09
N LYS A 23 -14.13 -9.35 9.15
CA LYS A 23 -13.31 -9.21 10.38
C LYS A 23 -12.91 -7.75 10.68
N SER A 24 -13.32 -6.80 9.85
CA SER A 24 -13.01 -5.38 10.04
C SER A 24 -13.89 -4.77 11.13
N VAL A 25 -13.31 -3.84 11.90
CA VAL A 25 -13.99 -3.14 13.00
C VAL A 25 -14.52 -1.76 12.60
N GLY A 26 -14.11 -1.29 11.42
CA GLY A 26 -14.53 -0.01 10.85
C GLY A 26 -13.95 0.16 9.45
N GLU A 27 -14.08 1.37 8.92
CA GLU A 27 -13.62 1.73 7.59
C GLU A 27 -13.24 3.21 7.53
N SER A 28 -12.24 3.51 6.71
CA SER A 28 -11.90 4.87 6.35
C SER A 28 -12.30 5.13 4.91
N MET A 29 -12.96 6.25 4.65
CA MET A 29 -13.37 6.66 3.31
C MET A 29 -12.71 7.99 2.94
N ALA A 30 -12.18 8.07 1.73
CA ALA A 30 -11.64 9.30 1.19
C ALA A 30 -12.07 9.52 -0.27
N VAL A 31 -12.17 10.80 -0.62
CA VAL A 31 -12.52 11.28 -1.97
C VAL A 31 -11.29 11.96 -2.57
N GLY A 32 -10.97 11.64 -3.81
CA GLY A 32 -9.90 12.28 -4.60
C GLY A 32 -10.32 12.35 -6.05
N ARG A 33 -9.65 13.20 -6.85
CA ARG A 33 -9.88 13.30 -8.30
C ARG A 33 -9.19 12.18 -9.08
N THR A 34 -8.21 11.53 -8.45
CA THR A 34 -7.49 10.36 -8.97
C THR A 34 -7.56 9.21 -7.97
N PHE A 35 -7.30 7.98 -8.43
CA PHE A 35 -7.22 6.83 -7.54
C PHE A 35 -6.11 7.02 -6.51
N GLN A 36 -4.91 7.35 -6.96
CA GLN A 36 -3.73 7.59 -6.13
C GLN A 36 -4.03 8.58 -4.98
N GLU A 37 -4.66 9.73 -5.31
CA GLU A 37 -4.96 10.76 -4.31
C GLU A 37 -5.94 10.20 -3.28
N SER A 38 -7.01 9.56 -3.75
CA SER A 38 -8.03 8.99 -2.89
C SER A 38 -7.49 7.85 -2.02
N PHE A 39 -6.57 7.05 -2.54
CA PHE A 39 -5.93 5.94 -1.86
C PHE A 39 -4.98 6.42 -0.76
N GLN A 40 -4.05 7.32 -1.09
CA GLN A 40 -3.13 7.92 -0.11
C GLN A 40 -3.88 8.65 1.01
N LYS A 41 -4.99 9.32 0.69
CA LYS A 41 -5.89 9.92 1.67
C LYS A 41 -6.54 8.88 2.58
N ALA A 42 -7.07 7.81 2.02
CA ALA A 42 -7.70 6.76 2.81
C ALA A 42 -6.68 6.07 3.73
N VAL A 43 -5.47 5.77 3.24
CA VAL A 43 -4.41 5.12 4.04
C VAL A 43 -3.99 5.97 5.24
N ARG A 44 -3.72 7.27 5.04
CA ARG A 44 -3.36 8.14 6.17
C ARG A 44 -4.49 8.36 7.17
N SER A 45 -5.73 8.16 6.74
CA SER A 45 -6.93 8.27 7.57
C SER A 45 -7.31 6.95 8.25
N LEU A 46 -6.47 5.91 8.21
CA LEU A 46 -6.67 4.66 8.95
C LEU A 46 -6.30 4.76 10.43
N GLU A 47 -5.68 5.86 10.86
CA GLU A 47 -5.20 6.06 12.25
C GLU A 47 -4.22 4.97 12.74
N CYS A 48 -3.53 4.31 11.80
CA CYS A 48 -2.50 3.30 12.08
C CYS A 48 -1.07 3.89 11.98
N ASP A 49 -0.90 5.18 12.29
CA ASP A 49 0.37 5.92 12.23
C ASP A 49 1.08 5.97 10.86
N TYR A 50 0.39 5.62 9.78
CA TYR A 50 0.90 5.78 8.43
C TYR A 50 0.64 7.20 7.91
N SER A 51 1.69 7.90 7.49
CA SER A 51 1.55 9.19 6.78
C SER A 51 1.03 9.04 5.34
N GLY A 52 0.97 7.80 4.84
CA GLY A 52 0.62 7.40 3.48
C GLY A 52 1.19 6.01 3.19
N TRP A 53 0.78 5.42 2.07
CA TRP A 53 1.34 4.17 1.60
C TRP A 53 2.78 4.37 1.11
N GLY A 54 3.71 3.58 1.63
CA GLY A 54 5.16 3.72 1.38
C GLY A 54 5.87 4.76 2.26
N CYS A 55 5.15 5.49 3.13
CA CYS A 55 5.74 6.56 3.95
C CYS A 55 6.27 6.09 5.32
N ALA A 56 6.15 4.81 5.64
CA ALA A 56 6.69 4.22 6.86
C ALA A 56 7.47 2.95 6.51
N ARG A 57 8.43 2.59 7.36
CA ARG A 57 9.10 1.30 7.23
C ARG A 57 8.10 0.20 7.55
N VAL A 58 7.89 -0.70 6.60
CA VAL A 58 7.03 -1.87 6.76
C VAL A 58 7.88 -3.13 6.95
N LYS A 59 7.40 -4.08 7.76
CA LYS A 59 8.14 -5.32 8.10
C LYS A 59 8.36 -6.21 6.87
N GLU A 60 7.49 -6.11 5.87
CA GLU A 60 7.49 -6.88 4.64
C GLU A 60 8.74 -6.63 3.77
N LEU A 61 9.42 -5.49 3.97
CA LEU A 61 10.68 -5.19 3.30
C LEU A 61 11.80 -6.15 3.71
N ASP A 62 11.76 -6.67 4.93
CA ASP A 62 12.76 -7.58 5.49
C ASP A 62 12.43 -9.06 5.24
N TRP A 63 11.29 -9.37 4.60
CA TRP A 63 10.87 -10.74 4.32
C TRP A 63 11.64 -11.37 3.17
N ASP A 64 11.73 -12.70 3.14
CA ASP A 64 12.22 -13.41 1.95
C ASP A 64 11.16 -13.47 0.83
N TRP A 65 11.54 -14.03 -0.32
CA TRP A 65 10.63 -14.12 -1.47
C TRP A 65 9.45 -15.06 -1.24
N ASP A 66 9.61 -16.12 -0.44
CA ASP A 66 8.56 -17.10 -0.20
C ASP A 66 7.52 -16.53 0.77
N GLN A 67 7.96 -15.82 1.81
CA GLN A 67 7.11 -15.05 2.71
C GLN A 67 6.30 -13.99 1.96
N LEU A 68 6.93 -13.21 1.07
CA LEU A 68 6.23 -12.22 0.26
C LEU A 68 5.20 -12.88 -0.68
N LYS A 69 5.58 -13.91 -1.42
CA LYS A 69 4.67 -14.63 -2.32
C LYS A 69 3.49 -15.23 -1.56
N TYR A 70 3.72 -15.77 -0.37
CA TYR A 70 2.67 -16.27 0.51
C TYR A 70 1.71 -15.14 0.91
N SER A 71 2.22 -14.00 1.36
CA SER A 71 1.38 -12.86 1.77
C SER A 71 0.64 -12.20 0.60
N LEU A 72 1.13 -12.30 -0.63
CA LEU A 72 0.39 -11.86 -1.81
C LEU A 72 -0.77 -12.81 -2.13
N ARG A 73 -0.56 -14.12 -1.97
CA ARG A 73 -1.58 -15.17 -2.19
C ARG A 73 -2.64 -15.22 -1.11
N VAL A 74 -2.26 -15.06 0.16
CA VAL A 74 -3.15 -15.15 1.30
C VAL A 74 -3.56 -13.74 1.74
N PRO A 75 -4.83 -13.34 1.52
CA PRO A 75 -5.29 -12.00 1.86
C PRO A 75 -5.16 -11.73 3.36
N SER A 76 -4.52 -10.63 3.71
CA SER A 76 -4.36 -10.12 5.08
C SER A 76 -4.51 -8.59 5.07
N PRO A 77 -4.76 -7.94 6.23
CA PRO A 77 -4.72 -6.48 6.33
C PRO A 77 -3.41 -5.87 5.82
N ASP A 78 -2.30 -6.57 6.06
CA ASP A 78 -0.95 -6.12 5.71
C ASP A 78 -0.60 -6.38 4.24
N ARG A 79 -1.45 -7.06 3.46
CA ARG A 79 -1.15 -7.43 2.06
C ARG A 79 -0.81 -6.22 1.19
N ILE A 80 -1.38 -5.06 1.47
CA ILE A 80 -1.06 -3.83 0.73
C ILE A 80 0.40 -3.38 0.94
N HIS A 81 0.99 -3.67 2.10
CA HIS A 81 2.41 -3.45 2.40
C HIS A 81 3.30 -4.54 1.79
N ALA A 82 2.79 -5.77 1.67
CA ALA A 82 3.48 -6.83 0.93
C ALA A 82 3.58 -6.50 -0.57
N ILE A 83 2.53 -5.91 -1.16
CA ILE A 83 2.55 -5.39 -2.54
C ILE A 83 3.63 -4.32 -2.68
N TYR A 84 3.69 -3.37 -1.75
CA TYR A 84 4.73 -2.33 -1.73
C TYR A 84 6.14 -2.92 -1.69
N ALA A 85 6.40 -3.84 -0.76
CA ALA A 85 7.70 -4.49 -0.63
C ALA A 85 8.07 -5.31 -1.87
N ALA A 86 7.11 -5.99 -2.50
CA ALA A 86 7.32 -6.71 -3.75
C ALA A 86 7.71 -5.77 -4.90
N MET A 87 7.02 -4.63 -5.04
CA MET A 87 7.33 -3.62 -6.06
C MET A 87 8.72 -3.01 -5.84
N LYS A 88 9.05 -2.64 -4.59
CA LYS A 88 10.39 -2.12 -4.20
C LYS A 88 11.53 -3.08 -4.53
N ARG A 89 11.25 -4.39 -4.47
CA ARG A 89 12.23 -5.45 -4.81
C ARG A 89 12.22 -5.83 -6.30
N GLY A 90 11.46 -5.12 -7.13
CA GLY A 90 11.44 -5.30 -8.57
C GLY A 90 10.52 -6.41 -9.09
N MET A 91 9.56 -6.91 -8.29
CA MET A 91 8.55 -7.84 -8.79
C MET A 91 7.65 -7.13 -9.81
N LYS A 92 7.35 -7.78 -10.94
CA LYS A 92 6.52 -7.17 -11.99
C LYS A 92 5.05 -7.14 -11.57
N VAL A 93 4.31 -6.17 -12.10
CA VAL A 93 2.86 -6.06 -11.91
C VAL A 93 2.15 -7.36 -12.32
N ASP A 94 2.57 -7.99 -13.41
CA ASP A 94 1.98 -9.25 -13.87
C ASP A 94 2.14 -10.38 -12.83
N ASP A 95 3.33 -10.51 -12.24
CA ASP A 95 3.60 -11.52 -11.21
C ASP A 95 2.78 -11.25 -9.94
N ILE A 96 2.65 -9.99 -9.53
CA ILE A 96 1.83 -9.60 -8.37
C ILE A 96 0.35 -9.89 -8.64
N HIS A 97 -0.13 -9.62 -9.85
CA HIS A 97 -1.49 -9.93 -10.27
C HIS A 97 -1.77 -11.43 -10.22
N GLU A 98 -0.86 -12.26 -10.76
CA GLU A 98 -1.02 -13.71 -10.75
C GLU A 98 -1.08 -14.30 -9.32
N LEU A 99 -0.36 -13.69 -8.38
CA LEU A 99 -0.35 -14.13 -6.98
C LEU A 99 -1.57 -13.64 -6.20
N SER A 100 -1.97 -12.37 -6.39
CA SER A 100 -2.94 -11.70 -5.53
C SER A 100 -4.34 -11.57 -6.13
N TYR A 101 -4.47 -11.76 -7.44
CA TYR A 101 -5.65 -11.48 -8.25
C TYR A 101 -6.15 -10.02 -8.18
N VAL A 102 -5.35 -9.09 -7.64
CA VAL A 102 -5.64 -7.66 -7.68
C VAL A 102 -5.53 -7.18 -9.12
N ASP A 103 -6.54 -6.48 -9.63
CA ASP A 103 -6.55 -6.02 -11.02
C ASP A 103 -5.29 -5.21 -11.35
N LYS A 104 -4.74 -5.45 -12.55
CA LYS A 104 -3.49 -4.83 -13.00
C LYS A 104 -3.59 -3.31 -13.02
N TRP A 105 -4.76 -2.75 -13.29
CA TRP A 105 -4.96 -1.30 -13.28
C TRP A 105 -4.60 -0.70 -11.92
N PHE A 106 -5.11 -1.26 -10.81
CA PHE A 106 -4.76 -0.78 -9.47
C PHE A 106 -3.27 -0.98 -9.16
N LEU A 107 -2.69 -2.10 -9.59
CA LEU A 107 -1.27 -2.39 -9.37
C LEU A 107 -0.36 -1.42 -10.14
N ILE A 108 -0.77 -0.99 -11.34
CA ILE A 108 -0.05 0.04 -12.11
C ILE A 108 -0.09 1.38 -11.38
N GLU A 109 -1.27 1.80 -10.89
CA GLU A 109 -1.40 3.05 -10.14
C GLU A 109 -0.56 3.06 -8.85
N LEU A 110 -0.48 1.92 -8.16
CA LEU A 110 0.40 1.72 -7.01
C LEU A 110 1.88 1.72 -7.41
N LYS A 111 2.23 1.09 -8.54
CA LYS A 111 3.61 1.10 -9.04
C LYS A 111 4.08 2.52 -9.38
N GLU A 112 3.21 3.34 -9.97
CA GLU A 112 3.50 4.75 -10.23
C GLU A 112 3.74 5.55 -8.94
N LEU A 113 2.99 5.28 -7.87
CA LEU A 113 3.24 5.89 -6.56
C LEU A 113 4.63 5.52 -6.02
N GLU A 114 5.04 4.26 -6.19
CA GLU A 114 6.38 3.81 -5.82
C GLU A 114 7.47 4.46 -6.70
N ASP A 115 7.23 4.63 -8.00
CA ASP A 115 8.15 5.35 -8.90
C ASP A 115 8.32 6.82 -8.49
N VAL A 116 7.24 7.49 -8.07
CA VAL A 116 7.30 8.85 -7.52
C VAL A 116 8.11 8.89 -6.24
N GLU A 117 7.96 7.90 -5.36
CA GLU A 117 8.78 7.79 -4.16
C GLU A 117 10.28 7.69 -4.51
N GLN A 118 10.64 6.81 -5.45
CA GLN A 118 12.02 6.68 -5.93
C GLN A 118 12.55 7.97 -6.54
N TYR A 119 11.72 8.65 -7.35
CA TYR A 119 12.03 9.95 -7.93
C TYR A 119 12.39 10.98 -6.87
N LEU A 120 11.66 11.01 -5.75
CA LEU A 120 11.91 11.91 -4.64
C LEU A 120 13.15 11.52 -3.84
N LEU A 121 13.34 10.23 -3.53
CA LEU A 121 14.49 9.73 -2.78
C LEU A 121 15.83 9.94 -3.52
N ALA A 122 15.82 9.93 -4.85
CA ALA A 122 17.00 10.17 -5.67
C ALA A 122 17.44 11.65 -5.71
N ARG A 123 16.67 12.57 -5.12
CA ARG A 123 16.92 14.03 -5.17
C ARG A 123 17.07 14.63 -3.79
N SER A 124 17.84 15.71 -3.72
CA SER A 124 17.87 16.57 -2.53
C SER A 124 16.63 17.46 -2.49
N LEU A 125 16.11 17.73 -1.30
CA LEU A 125 14.98 18.64 -1.07
C LEU A 125 15.20 20.02 -1.71
N PHE A 126 16.45 20.51 -1.73
CA PHE A 126 16.80 21.81 -2.30
C PHE A 126 16.70 21.87 -3.83
N HIS A 127 16.64 20.71 -4.49
CA HIS A 127 16.54 20.62 -5.96
C HIS A 127 15.11 20.36 -6.44
N LEU A 128 14.14 20.22 -5.53
CA LEU A 128 12.74 20.05 -5.89
C LEU A 128 12.10 21.42 -6.16
N THR A 129 11.44 21.54 -7.30
CA THR A 129 10.74 22.75 -7.72
C THR A 129 9.30 22.75 -7.19
N ASN A 130 8.64 23.91 -7.23
CA ASN A 130 7.22 24.01 -6.90
C ASN A 130 6.34 23.12 -7.80
N ASP A 131 6.72 22.94 -9.06
CA ASP A 131 6.01 22.08 -10.01
C ASP A 131 6.17 20.60 -9.61
N ASP A 132 7.35 20.17 -9.15
CA ASP A 132 7.56 18.83 -8.60
C ASP A 132 6.63 18.58 -7.40
N PHE A 133 6.57 19.52 -6.45
CA PHE A 133 5.67 19.39 -5.30
C PHE A 133 4.20 19.36 -5.71
N TYR A 134 3.80 20.20 -6.66
CA TYR A 134 2.43 20.23 -7.15
C TYR A 134 2.02 18.89 -7.78
N GLU A 135 2.90 18.33 -8.60
CA GLU A 135 2.69 17.04 -9.25
C GLU A 135 2.62 15.87 -8.25
N VAL A 136 3.51 15.86 -7.25
CA VAL A 136 3.45 14.85 -6.17
C VAL A 136 2.15 14.95 -5.38
N LYS A 137 1.66 16.16 -5.08
CA LYS A 137 0.46 16.36 -4.24
C LYS A 137 -0.86 16.06 -4.95
N ARG A 138 -0.86 15.95 -6.28
CA ARG A 138 -2.04 15.58 -7.10
C ARG A 138 -2.23 14.08 -7.26
N ARG A 139 -1.19 13.32 -6.91
CA ARG A 139 -1.20 11.87 -6.78
C ARG A 139 -1.42 11.52 -5.30
#